data_AF-A0A2P6VW33-F1
#
_entry.id   AF-A0A2P6VW33-F1
#
_cell.length_a   1.000
_cell.length_b   1.000
_cell.length_c   1.000
_cell.angle_alpha   90.00
_cell.angle_beta   90.00
_cell.angle_gamma   90.00
#
_symmetry.space_group_name_H-M   'P 1'
#
loop_
_entity.id
_entity.type
_entity.pdbx_description
1 polymer ?
#
loop_
_entity_poly.entity_id
_entity_poly.type
_entity_poly.pdbx_seq_one_letter_code
_entity_poly.pdbx_strand_id
1 'polypeptide(L)'
;MLHETVVQGLWLILPAYASNMLATLVGGGPPIDGGRSWSDGRRILGGGKTWQGLILAPLLAIAIGALQHAYAADVGFGVTDFGTSPAYLVHVYALALGALLGDLGASFLKRRLGKERGERWLGPDQYDFIAGALLLAALASLATMAWTGSWWLFEALTLGPFLAILILTPGLHLLVNGIGYLVGVKEVPW
;
A
#
# COMPACT_ATOMS: atom_id res chain seq x y z
N MET A 1 -16.81 -18.94 2.95
CA MET A 1 -15.99 -19.99 2.28
C MET A 1 -14.56 -19.49 2.08
N LEU A 2 -13.54 -20.36 1.97
CA LEU A 2 -12.12 -19.95 1.84
C LEU A 2 -11.88 -18.97 0.67
N HIS A 3 -12.54 -19.19 -0.47
CA HIS A 3 -12.38 -18.32 -1.64
C HIS A 3 -12.91 -16.90 -1.40
N GLU A 4 -14.06 -16.74 -0.73
CA GLU A 4 -14.60 -15.41 -0.35
C GLU A 4 -13.62 -14.67 0.56
N THR A 5 -13.03 -15.38 1.53
CA THR A 5 -12.02 -14.82 2.43
C THR A 5 -10.79 -14.30 1.68
N VAL A 6 -10.30 -15.06 0.71
CA VAL A 6 -9.17 -14.67 -0.14
C VAL A 6 -9.55 -13.47 -1.01
N VAL A 7 -10.70 -13.51 -1.68
CA VAL A 7 -11.18 -12.42 -2.53
C VAL A 7 -11.36 -11.15 -1.72
N GLN A 8 -11.97 -11.22 -0.53
CA GLN A 8 -12.14 -10.08 0.36
C GLN A 8 -10.79 -9.44 0.75
N GLY A 9 -9.80 -10.26 1.10
CA GLY A 9 -8.46 -9.78 1.45
C GLY A 9 -7.78 -9.08 0.27
N LEU A 10 -7.80 -9.71 -0.91
CA LEU A 10 -7.23 -9.16 -2.14
C LEU A 10 -7.94 -7.88 -2.57
N TRP A 11 -9.27 -7.84 -2.47
CA TRP A 11 -10.09 -6.68 -2.81
C TRP A 11 -9.72 -5.47 -1.96
N LEU A 12 -9.70 -5.64 -0.64
CA LEU A 12 -9.40 -4.53 0.28
C LEU A 12 -7.99 -3.99 0.12
N ILE A 13 -7.01 -4.85 -0.12
CA ILE A 13 -5.61 -4.42 -0.15
C ILE A 13 -5.16 -3.93 -1.54
N LEU A 14 -5.95 -4.17 -2.59
CA LEU A 14 -5.59 -3.82 -3.96
C LEU A 14 -5.18 -2.34 -4.15
N PRO A 15 -5.86 -1.33 -3.58
CA PRO A 15 -5.42 0.06 -3.68
C PRO A 15 -4.02 0.32 -3.11
N ALA A 16 -3.66 -0.39 -2.03
CA ALA A 16 -2.34 -0.30 -1.40
C ALA A 16 -1.24 -0.89 -2.31
N TYR A 17 -1.48 -2.09 -2.88
CA TYR A 17 -0.57 -2.71 -3.85
C TYR A 17 -0.40 -1.84 -5.10
N ALA A 18 -1.52 -1.35 -5.64
CA ALA A 18 -1.53 -0.52 -6.82
C ALA A 18 -0.76 0.78 -6.57
N SER A 19 -1.00 1.47 -5.45
CA SER A 19 -0.27 2.68 -5.07
C SER A 19 1.24 2.44 -4.98
N ASN A 20 1.67 1.36 -4.31
CA ASN A 20 3.08 1.02 -4.16
C ASN A 20 3.76 0.79 -5.52
N MET A 21 3.08 0.10 -6.45
CA MET A 21 3.58 -0.09 -7.82
C MET A 21 3.56 1.22 -8.62
N LEU A 22 2.45 1.95 -8.61
CA LEU A 22 2.27 3.18 -9.36
C LEU A 22 3.29 4.24 -8.95
N ALA A 23 3.68 4.31 -7.68
CA ALA A 23 4.71 5.25 -7.21
C ALA A 23 6.06 5.06 -7.93
N THR A 24 6.37 3.86 -8.43
CA THR A 24 7.56 3.63 -9.25
C THR A 24 7.40 4.06 -10.71
N LEU A 25 6.16 4.07 -11.23
CA LEU A 25 5.82 4.45 -12.60
C LEU A 25 5.65 5.95 -12.78
N VAL A 26 4.94 6.60 -11.85
CA VAL A 26 4.64 8.04 -11.87
C VAL A 26 5.53 8.85 -10.95
N GLY A 27 6.40 8.17 -10.20
CA GLY A 27 7.46 8.82 -9.44
C GLY A 27 8.57 9.34 -10.35
N GLY A 28 9.67 9.69 -9.71
CA GLY A 28 10.76 10.42 -10.36
C GLY A 28 10.81 11.86 -9.88
N GLY A 29 11.70 12.64 -10.48
CA GLY A 29 11.97 13.99 -10.03
C GLY A 29 12.71 14.04 -8.67
N PRO A 30 12.56 15.15 -7.91
CA PRO A 30 13.34 15.37 -6.70
C PRO A 30 13.04 14.33 -5.60
N PRO A 31 14.08 13.73 -4.98
CA PRO A 31 13.88 12.83 -3.86
C PRO A 31 13.36 13.59 -2.64
N ILE A 32 12.53 12.93 -1.83
CA ILE A 32 11.93 13.50 -0.61
C ILE A 32 13.02 13.96 0.37
N ASP A 33 14.12 13.21 0.48
CA ASP A 33 15.23 13.57 1.34
C ASP A 33 16.13 14.69 0.77
N GLY A 34 15.95 15.09 -0.49
CA GLY A 34 16.76 16.11 -1.14
C GLY A 34 18.25 15.76 -1.25
N GLY A 35 18.62 14.47 -1.15
CA GLY A 35 20.02 14.06 -1.10
C GLY A 35 20.65 14.11 0.28
N ARG A 36 19.92 14.56 1.32
CA ARG A 36 20.45 14.72 2.67
C ARG A 36 20.78 13.37 3.31
N SER A 37 21.80 13.41 4.17
CA SER A 37 22.15 12.32 5.09
C SER A 37 21.64 12.62 6.50
N TRP A 38 21.39 11.56 7.26
CA TRP A 38 21.12 11.63 8.70
C TRP A 38 22.43 11.79 9.48
N SER A 39 22.36 11.92 10.80
CA SER A 39 23.54 12.08 11.67
C SER A 39 24.52 10.90 11.63
N ASP A 40 24.10 9.75 11.10
CA ASP A 40 24.94 8.56 10.88
C ASP A 40 25.70 8.59 9.54
N GLY A 41 25.62 9.69 8.78
CA GLY A 41 26.27 9.86 7.48
C GLY A 41 25.54 9.18 6.31
N ARG A 42 24.52 8.36 6.57
CA ARG A 42 23.76 7.63 5.55
C ARG A 42 22.56 8.45 5.09
N ARG A 43 22.11 8.23 3.85
CA ARG A 43 20.90 8.87 3.30
C ARG A 43 19.71 8.74 4.24
N ILE A 44 18.84 9.74 4.30
CA ILE A 44 17.64 9.66 5.16
C ILE A 44 16.71 8.57 4.64
N LEU A 45 16.43 8.56 3.33
CA LEU A 45 15.54 7.58 2.68
C LEU A 45 16.25 6.87 1.52
N GLY A 46 16.75 7.66 0.55
CA GLY A 46 17.28 7.18 -0.72
C GLY A 46 16.56 7.78 -1.93
N GLY A 47 17.24 7.80 -3.09
CA GLY A 47 16.78 8.52 -4.28
C GLY A 47 15.50 8.01 -4.92
N GLY A 48 15.07 6.78 -4.62
CA GLY A 48 13.83 6.20 -5.17
C GLY A 48 12.55 6.72 -4.50
N LYS A 49 12.65 7.47 -3.40
CA LYS A 49 11.50 8.00 -2.66
C LYS A 49 11.26 9.44 -3.07
N THR A 50 10.22 9.69 -3.87
CA THR A 50 10.01 10.97 -4.56
C THR A 50 8.67 11.60 -4.21
N TRP A 51 8.61 12.93 -4.25
CA TRP A 51 7.36 13.67 -3.98
C TRP A 51 6.28 13.37 -5.01
N GLN A 52 6.65 13.22 -6.28
CA GLN A 52 5.72 12.88 -7.36
C GLN A 52 5.06 11.53 -7.09
N GLY A 53 5.84 10.50 -6.73
CA GLY A 53 5.31 9.19 -6.39
C GLY A 53 4.38 9.23 -5.17
N LEU A 54 4.78 9.96 -4.11
CA LEU A 54 4.00 10.07 -2.88
C LEU A 54 2.63 10.75 -3.08
N ILE A 55 2.53 11.69 -4.02
CA ILE A 55 1.30 12.47 -4.27
C ILE A 55 0.45 11.81 -5.36
N LEU A 56 1.03 11.47 -6.51
CA LEU A 56 0.27 11.01 -7.67
C LEU A 56 -0.23 9.58 -7.53
N ALA A 57 0.56 8.68 -6.94
CA ALA A 57 0.16 7.28 -6.86
C ALA A 57 -1.09 7.04 -5.99
N PRO A 58 -1.25 7.67 -4.82
CA PRO A 58 -2.51 7.55 -4.06
C PRO A 58 -3.71 8.15 -4.78
N LEU A 59 -3.52 9.24 -5.54
CA LEU A 59 -4.59 9.83 -6.34
C LEU A 59 -5.03 8.90 -7.49
N LEU A 60 -4.09 8.21 -8.13
CA LEU A 60 -4.40 7.21 -9.14
C LEU A 60 -5.04 5.95 -8.54
N ALA A 61 -4.65 5.58 -7.32
CA ALA A 61 -5.28 4.48 -6.59
C ALA A 61 -6.74 4.77 -6.21
N ILE A 62 -7.15 6.04 -6.08
CA ILE A 62 -8.57 6.40 -5.93
C ILE A 62 -9.37 5.95 -7.15
N ALA A 63 -8.84 6.10 -8.37
CA ALA A 63 -9.55 5.64 -9.58
C ALA A 63 -9.75 4.11 -9.55
N ILE A 64 -8.75 3.36 -9.08
CA ILE A 64 -8.85 1.91 -8.90
C ILE A 64 -9.91 1.57 -7.84
N GLY A 65 -9.87 2.23 -6.69
CA GLY A 65 -10.87 2.02 -5.63
C GLY A 65 -12.29 2.43 -6.04
N ALA A 66 -12.44 3.45 -6.88
CA ALA A 66 -13.73 3.85 -7.44
C ALA A 66 -14.28 2.80 -8.41
N LEU A 67 -13.43 2.20 -9.25
CA LEU A 67 -13.82 1.07 -10.08
C LEU A 67 -14.22 -0.13 -9.21
N GLN A 68 -13.44 -0.44 -8.18
CA GLN A 68 -13.81 -1.49 -7.23
C GLN A 68 -15.17 -1.19 -6.58
N HIS A 69 -15.37 0.01 -6.02
CA HIS A 69 -16.64 0.42 -5.42
C HIS A 69 -17.82 0.25 -6.40
N ALA A 70 -17.66 0.65 -7.66
CA ALA A 70 -18.69 0.54 -8.68
C ALA A 70 -19.08 -0.91 -9.01
N TYR A 71 -18.13 -1.85 -9.00
CA TYR A 71 -18.33 -3.26 -9.36
C TYR A 71 -18.41 -4.20 -8.16
N ALA A 72 -18.45 -3.70 -6.93
CA ALA A 72 -18.45 -4.52 -5.70
C ALA A 72 -19.62 -5.51 -5.64
N ALA A 73 -20.80 -5.12 -6.14
CA ALA A 73 -21.97 -6.00 -6.20
C ALA A 73 -21.88 -7.02 -7.35
N ASP A 74 -21.21 -6.66 -8.45
CA ASP A 74 -21.19 -7.44 -9.69
C ASP A 74 -20.19 -8.60 -9.67
N VAL A 75 -19.19 -8.55 -8.77
CA VAL A 75 -18.17 -9.61 -8.70
C VAL A 75 -18.66 -10.93 -8.14
N GLY A 76 -19.87 -10.99 -7.57
CA GLY A 76 -20.51 -12.25 -7.15
C GLY A 76 -19.88 -12.93 -5.92
N PHE A 77 -18.96 -12.25 -5.22
CA PHE A 77 -18.27 -12.78 -4.02
C PHE A 77 -18.76 -12.16 -2.70
N GLY A 78 -19.77 -11.28 -2.74
CA GLY A 78 -20.31 -10.64 -1.53
C GLY A 78 -19.27 -9.82 -0.75
N VAL A 79 -18.39 -9.11 -1.47
CA VAL A 79 -17.29 -8.35 -0.84
C VAL A 79 -17.82 -7.18 -0.01
N THR A 80 -17.28 -7.02 1.19
CA THR A 80 -17.43 -5.78 1.97
C THR A 80 -16.42 -4.79 1.41
N ASP A 81 -16.91 -3.82 0.63
CA ASP A 81 -16.10 -2.83 -0.06
C ASP A 81 -15.51 -1.77 0.91
N PHE A 82 -15.03 -0.62 0.41
CA PHE A 82 -14.49 0.50 1.18
C PHE A 82 -15.52 1.36 1.95
N GLY A 83 -16.80 0.99 2.02
CA GLY A 83 -17.83 1.70 2.77
C GLY A 83 -18.68 2.64 1.92
N THR A 84 -19.52 3.47 2.57
CA THR A 84 -20.49 4.32 1.85
C THR A 84 -19.83 5.54 1.19
N SER A 85 -20.46 6.07 0.14
CA SER A 85 -20.06 7.35 -0.44
C SER A 85 -20.42 8.52 0.49
N PRO A 86 -19.52 9.50 0.70
CA PRO A 86 -18.19 9.67 0.09
C PRO A 86 -17.03 9.06 0.90
N ALA A 87 -17.29 8.40 2.03
CA ALA A 87 -16.27 7.89 2.95
C ALA A 87 -15.32 6.88 2.29
N TYR A 88 -15.80 6.08 1.33
CA TYR A 88 -14.99 5.12 0.58
C TYR A 88 -13.75 5.76 -0.08
N LEU A 89 -13.87 7.00 -0.58
CA LEU A 89 -12.75 7.73 -1.19
C LEU A 89 -11.65 8.01 -0.16
N VAL A 90 -12.04 8.37 1.07
CA VAL A 90 -11.11 8.60 2.18
C VAL A 90 -10.43 7.30 2.58
N HIS A 91 -11.17 6.20 2.68
CA HIS A 91 -10.61 4.89 3.03
C HIS A 91 -9.63 4.35 1.97
N VAL A 92 -9.98 4.45 0.68
CA VAL A 92 -9.10 4.07 -0.44
C VAL A 92 -7.83 4.93 -0.45
N TYR A 93 -7.98 6.26 -0.31
CA TYR A 93 -6.83 7.16 -0.26
C TYR A 93 -5.93 6.85 0.95
N ALA A 94 -6.52 6.54 2.11
CA ALA A 94 -5.79 6.18 3.31
C ALA A 94 -5.01 4.87 3.15
N LEU A 95 -5.59 3.83 2.56
CA LEU A 95 -4.87 2.59 2.22
C LEU A 95 -3.69 2.89 1.28
N ALA A 96 -3.93 3.67 0.23
CA ALA A 96 -2.95 3.96 -0.81
C ALA A 96 -1.80 4.85 -0.33
N LEU A 97 -2.09 5.91 0.42
CA LEU A 97 -1.08 6.78 1.03
C LEU A 97 -0.35 6.05 2.15
N GLY A 98 -1.08 5.29 2.97
CA GLY A 98 -0.53 4.52 4.07
C GLY A 98 0.52 3.52 3.59
N ALA A 99 0.28 2.87 2.45
CA ALA A 99 1.27 2.00 1.81
C ALA A 99 2.60 2.70 1.55
N LEU A 100 2.57 3.90 0.96
CA LEU A 100 3.77 4.66 0.66
C LEU A 100 4.45 5.18 1.94
N LEU A 101 3.68 5.58 2.95
CA LEU A 101 4.23 5.99 4.25
C LEU A 101 4.91 4.81 4.98
N GLY A 102 4.34 3.61 4.90
CA GLY A 102 4.95 2.39 5.44
C GLY A 102 6.29 2.08 4.78
N ASP A 103 6.31 2.06 3.45
CA ASP A 103 7.52 1.87 2.65
C ASP A 103 8.58 2.98 2.86
N LEU A 104 8.16 4.23 3.11
CA LEU A 104 9.04 5.32 3.54
C LEU A 104 9.66 5.04 4.92
N GLY A 105 8.85 4.61 5.88
CA GLY A 105 9.28 4.24 7.23
C GLY A 105 10.30 3.10 7.19
N ALA A 106 10.02 2.03 6.45
CA ALA A 106 10.95 0.93 6.26
C ALA A 106 12.22 1.37 5.53
N SER A 107 12.12 2.22 4.52
CA SER A 107 13.29 2.77 3.83
C SER A 107 14.18 3.59 4.75
N PHE A 108 13.60 4.39 5.64
CA PHE A 108 14.35 5.08 6.69
C PHE A 108 15.08 4.08 7.59
N LEU A 109 14.38 3.07 8.11
CA LEU A 109 14.97 2.04 8.97
C LEU A 109 16.08 1.25 8.27
N LYS A 110 15.92 0.89 6.99
CA LYS A 110 16.97 0.25 6.18
C LYS A 110 18.26 1.07 6.20
N ARG A 111 18.17 2.39 6.01
CA ARG A 111 19.34 3.27 6.06
C ARG A 111 19.97 3.29 7.45
N ARG A 112 19.17 3.33 8.53
CA ARG A 112 19.70 3.28 9.91
C ARG A 112 20.40 1.96 10.24
N LEU A 113 19.98 0.87 9.60
CA LEU A 113 20.61 -0.45 9.71
C LEU A 113 21.82 -0.64 8.78
N GLY A 114 22.20 0.38 8.01
CA GLY A 114 23.34 0.31 7.10
C GLY A 114 23.06 -0.44 5.80
N LYS A 115 21.79 -0.77 5.53
CA LYS A 115 21.41 -1.44 4.28
C LYS A 115 21.44 -0.48 3.11
N GLU A 116 21.99 -0.91 1.99
CA GLU A 116 22.06 -0.12 0.76
C GLU A 116 20.70 -0.07 0.03
N ARG A 117 20.56 0.85 -0.93
CA ARG A 117 19.39 0.89 -1.80
C ARG A 117 19.33 -0.39 -2.62
N GLY A 118 18.15 -0.99 -2.74
CA GLY A 118 17.97 -2.25 -3.48
C GLY A 118 18.38 -3.50 -2.69
N GLU A 119 19.09 -3.36 -1.57
CA GLU A 119 19.43 -4.49 -0.72
C GLU A 119 18.16 -5.11 -0.14
N ARG A 120 18.07 -6.44 -0.26
CA ARG A 120 16.93 -7.24 0.20
C ARG A 120 16.81 -7.20 1.72
N TRP A 121 15.60 -7.00 2.22
CA TRP A 121 15.24 -7.12 3.63
C TRP A 121 13.98 -7.97 3.80
N LEU A 122 14.20 -9.28 3.94
CA LEU A 122 13.15 -10.27 4.12
C LEU A 122 12.28 -9.98 5.35
N GLY A 123 10.97 -10.01 5.18
CA GLY A 123 9.96 -9.62 6.15
C GLY A 123 9.52 -8.18 5.90
N PRO A 124 10.30 -7.17 6.29
CA PRO A 124 9.90 -5.78 6.14
C PRO A 124 9.62 -5.36 4.70
N ASP A 125 10.43 -5.73 3.71
CA ASP A 125 10.18 -5.33 2.31
C ASP A 125 8.84 -5.89 1.78
N GLN A 126 8.30 -6.96 2.37
CA GLN A 126 7.01 -7.52 1.99
C GLN A 126 5.83 -6.90 2.74
N TYR A 127 6.03 -6.48 3.99
CA TYR A 127 4.93 -6.12 4.89
C TYR A 127 4.92 -4.66 5.33
N ASP A 128 5.94 -3.87 5.00
CA ASP A 128 6.05 -2.47 5.37
C ASP A 128 4.88 -1.62 4.84
N PHE A 129 4.58 -1.75 3.55
CA PHE A 129 3.48 -1.03 2.92
C PHE A 129 2.12 -1.57 3.39
N ILE A 130 2.01 -2.87 3.69
CA ILE A 130 0.80 -3.45 4.28
C ILE A 130 0.55 -2.84 5.66
N ALA A 131 1.58 -2.79 6.51
CA ALA A 131 1.48 -2.22 7.85
C ALA A 131 1.12 -0.73 7.80
N GLY A 132 1.76 0.05 6.92
CA GLY A 132 1.43 1.46 6.72
C GLY A 132 0.01 1.67 6.20
N ALA A 133 -0.43 0.85 5.23
CA ALA A 133 -1.79 0.91 4.67
C ALA A 133 -2.84 0.62 5.74
N LEU A 134 -2.68 -0.46 6.50
CA LEU A 134 -3.62 -0.84 7.55
C LEU A 134 -3.65 0.17 8.70
N LEU A 135 -2.49 0.73 9.08
CA LEU A 135 -2.43 1.78 10.11
C LEU A 135 -3.20 3.02 9.67
N LEU A 136 -2.95 3.54 8.47
CA LEU A 136 -3.63 4.76 8.02
C LEU A 136 -5.11 4.50 7.72
N ALA A 137 -5.46 3.30 7.22
CA ALA A 137 -6.85 2.88 7.05
C ALA A 137 -7.59 2.77 8.38
N ALA A 138 -6.95 2.32 9.46
CA ALA A 138 -7.55 2.27 10.80
C ALA A 138 -7.83 3.67 11.32
N LEU A 139 -6.89 4.61 11.14
CA LEU A 139 -7.07 6.02 11.48
C LEU A 139 -8.19 6.67 10.66
N ALA A 140 -8.26 6.37 9.36
CA ALA A 140 -9.32 6.86 8.50
C ALA A 140 -10.70 6.31 8.90
N SER A 141 -10.78 4.99 9.20
CA SER A 141 -12.01 4.36 9.69
C SER A 141 -12.47 4.99 11.00
N LEU A 142 -11.56 5.32 11.91
CA LEU A 142 -11.89 6.03 13.15
C LEU A 142 -12.38 7.46 12.86
N ALA A 143 -11.71 8.18 11.95
CA ALA A 143 -12.07 9.56 11.61
C ALA A 143 -13.44 9.66 10.92
N THR A 144 -13.81 8.69 10.09
CA THR A 144 -15.09 8.66 9.37
C THR A 144 -16.23 8.06 10.21
N MET A 145 -15.92 7.38 11.32
CA MET A 145 -16.91 6.75 12.20
C MET A 145 -18.01 7.71 12.66
N ALA A 146 -17.68 8.97 12.94
CA ALA A 146 -18.63 9.95 13.46
C ALA A 146 -19.82 10.23 12.53
N TRP A 147 -19.63 10.11 11.21
CA TRP A 147 -20.70 10.34 10.22
C TRP A 147 -21.12 9.08 9.45
N THR A 148 -20.28 8.03 9.44
CA THR A 148 -20.65 6.73 8.82
C THR A 148 -21.36 5.80 9.80
N GLY A 149 -21.13 5.97 11.11
CA GLY A 149 -21.60 5.03 12.13
C GLY A 149 -20.93 3.66 12.08
N SER A 150 -19.86 3.49 11.28
CA SER A 150 -19.21 2.21 11.01
C SER A 150 -17.75 2.18 11.46
N TRP A 151 -17.29 1.02 11.91
CA TRP A 151 -15.87 0.70 12.06
C TRP A 151 -15.40 -0.05 10.81
N TRP A 152 -15.57 0.60 9.66
CA TRP A 152 -15.40 0.02 8.32
C TRP A 152 -14.23 -0.97 8.20
N LEU A 153 -13.02 -0.61 8.67
CA LEU A 153 -11.87 -1.50 8.52
C LEU A 153 -12.06 -2.82 9.26
N PHE A 154 -12.61 -2.80 10.48
CA PHE A 154 -12.81 -4.01 11.28
C PHE A 154 -14.00 -4.86 10.79
N GLU A 155 -14.98 -4.22 10.17
CA GLU A 155 -16.11 -4.90 9.52
C GLU A 155 -15.65 -5.60 8.23
N ALA A 156 -14.81 -4.94 7.44
CA ALA A 156 -14.34 -5.45 6.15
C ALA A 156 -13.15 -6.41 6.27
N LEU A 157 -12.22 -6.15 7.21
CA LEU A 157 -10.99 -6.91 7.41
C LEU A 157 -11.09 -7.79 8.67
N THR A 158 -11.89 -8.83 8.58
CA THR A 158 -11.95 -9.87 9.62
C THR A 158 -10.67 -10.71 9.64
N LEU A 159 -10.54 -11.62 10.62
CA LEU A 159 -9.33 -12.44 10.78
C LEU A 159 -8.99 -13.24 9.51
N GLY A 160 -9.98 -13.78 8.80
CA GLY A 160 -9.76 -14.56 7.58
C GLY A 160 -9.08 -13.73 6.48
N PRO A 161 -9.68 -12.63 6.00
CA PRO A 161 -9.09 -11.76 4.98
C PRO A 161 -7.72 -11.21 5.39
N PHE A 162 -7.54 -10.88 6.68
CA PHE A 162 -6.23 -10.48 7.21
C PHE A 162 -5.17 -11.58 7.04
N LEU A 163 -5.49 -12.83 7.44
CA LEU A 163 -4.58 -13.97 7.24
C LEU A 163 -4.32 -14.25 5.76
N ALA A 164 -5.33 -14.09 4.90
CA ALA A 164 -5.16 -14.23 3.46
C ALA A 164 -4.17 -13.20 2.90
N ILE A 165 -4.25 -11.93 3.32
CA ILE A 165 -3.27 -10.90 2.97
C ILE A 165 -1.88 -11.34 3.41
N LEU A 166 -1.70 -11.74 4.68
CA LEU A 166 -0.37 -12.15 5.18
C LEU A 166 0.23 -13.32 4.40
N ILE A 167 -0.56 -14.35 4.11
CA ILE A 167 -0.09 -15.55 3.41
C ILE A 167 0.24 -15.26 1.95
N LEU A 168 -0.59 -14.47 1.26
CA LEU A 168 -0.43 -14.21 -0.17
C LEU A 168 0.60 -13.13 -0.49
N THR A 169 0.82 -12.20 0.45
CA THR A 169 1.68 -11.03 0.22
C THR A 169 3.09 -11.37 -0.24
N PRO A 170 3.82 -12.34 0.35
CA PRO A 170 5.16 -12.69 -0.15
C PRO A 170 5.18 -13.09 -1.63
N GLY A 171 4.18 -13.87 -2.09
CA GLY A 171 4.06 -14.28 -3.48
C GLY A 171 3.67 -13.12 -4.41
N LEU A 172 2.69 -12.32 -4.00
CA LEU A 172 2.26 -11.14 -4.74
C LEU A 172 3.37 -10.08 -4.85
N HIS A 173 4.15 -9.88 -3.79
CA HIS A 173 5.28 -8.96 -3.79
C HIS A 173 6.33 -9.37 -4.82
N LEU A 174 6.70 -10.66 -4.86
CA LEU A 174 7.61 -11.18 -5.87
C LEU A 174 7.04 -11.03 -7.29
N LEU A 175 5.74 -11.28 -7.48
CA LEU A 175 5.10 -11.12 -8.78
C LEU A 175 5.15 -9.66 -9.25
N VAL A 176 4.72 -8.71 -8.42
CA VAL A 176 4.69 -7.29 -8.77
C VAL A 176 6.10 -6.75 -9.01
N ASN A 177 7.07 -7.13 -8.17
CA ASN A 177 8.45 -6.70 -8.35
C ASN A 177 9.11 -7.33 -9.57
N GLY A 178 8.79 -8.60 -9.87
CA GLY A 178 9.19 -9.27 -11.11
C GLY A 178 8.65 -8.56 -12.35
N ILE A 179 7.37 -8.18 -12.36
CA ILE A 179 6.78 -7.38 -13.46
C ILE A 179 7.53 -6.05 -13.59
N GLY A 180 7.71 -5.33 -12.48
CA GLY A 180 8.44 -4.06 -12.44
C GLY A 180 9.87 -4.17 -12.99
N TYR A 181 10.55 -5.28 -12.72
CA TYR A 181 11.88 -5.57 -13.25
C TYR A 181 11.84 -5.84 -14.76
N LEU A 182 10.88 -6.65 -15.24
CA LEU A 182 10.73 -6.97 -16.66
C LEU A 182 10.41 -5.74 -17.52
N VAL A 183 9.65 -4.78 -17.00
CA VAL A 183 9.35 -3.52 -17.69
C VAL A 183 10.43 -2.44 -17.49
N GLY A 184 11.52 -2.75 -16.78
CA GLY A 184 12.66 -1.86 -16.58
C GLY A 184 12.45 -0.73 -15.56
N VAL A 185 11.38 -0.80 -14.75
CA VAL A 185 11.03 0.23 -13.75
C VAL A 185 11.65 -0.08 -12.39
N LYS A 186 11.91 -1.36 -12.09
CA LYS A 186 12.71 -1.78 -10.93
C LYS A 186 14.07 -2.33 -11.35
N GLU A 187 15.08 -2.03 -10.54
CA GLU A 187 16.45 -2.54 -10.73
C GLU A 187 16.58 -4.03 -10.32
N VAL A 188 15.68 -4.51 -9.45
CA VAL A 188 15.73 -5.87 -8.87
C VAL A 188 14.33 -6.50 -8.78
N PRO A 189 14.21 -7.83 -8.92
CA PRO A 189 12.92 -8.52 -8.97
C PRO A 189 12.34 -8.94 -7.60
N TRP A 190 13.02 -8.65 -6.49
CA TRP A 190 12.61 -9.08 -5.14
C TRP A 190 11.92 -8.00 -4.34
#